data_AF-A0A916G0F4-F1
#
_entry.id   AF-A0A916G0F4-F1
#
_cell.length_a   1.000
_cell.length_b   1.000
_cell.length_c   1.000
_cell.angle_alpha   90.00
_cell.angle_beta   90.00
_cell.angle_gamma   90.00
#
_symmetry.space_group_name_H-M   'P 1'
#
loop_
_entity.id
_entity.type
_entity.pdbx_description
1 polymer ?
#
loop_
_entity_poly.entity_id
_entity_poly.type
_entity_poly.pdbx_seq_one_letter_code
_entity_poly.pdbx_strand_id
1 'polypeptide(L)'
;GLCSYLLIGHYYEKESAQAACIKAFLTTRIGDCFMFVGMMIIFINSHTLLFSGPNEFQAMFAGWQEGVHGGGLWGLTTYAGPGSMFALMGAKAALVGGFALSIMGLLLFIGPVGKSAQFPLHVWLPDAMEGPTPVSAMIHAACMVSAGVYLTARLFPLFTPDALHVIAIVGGFTALFAGTIGLMQTDIKKVLAFSTISQLGYMFLGIGVGAWTPAVFHMITHAFFKALMFLGSGSVILGCSHEQEMTRMGGLWKKMPITAATFWIGNLAITGAPFFFSGFYSKEAVLTQAQLFGKGGEWWILWLPYIFGALGAGLTTFYMFRLVWMTFHGKPRDQWVYDHAKESPWNVVLPLIIIAGFATVVGWPLAAHTNMAENLGFTNVVEFGVLAWLTIVLG
;
A
#
# COMPACT_ATOMS: atom_id res chain seq x y z
N GLY A 1 -7.10 3.50 14.16
CA GLY A 1 -6.51 3.71 15.49
C GLY A 1 -7.38 3.05 16.53
N LEU A 2 -8.27 3.81 17.16
CA LEU A 2 -9.23 3.27 18.15
C LEU A 2 -10.12 2.16 17.58
N CYS A 3 -10.73 2.36 16.41
CA CYS A 3 -11.56 1.33 15.79
C CYS A 3 -10.79 0.03 15.52
N SER A 4 -9.52 0.15 15.11
CA SER A 4 -8.62 -0.99 14.88
C SER A 4 -8.34 -1.74 16.18
N TYR A 5 -8.09 -1.02 17.28
CA TYR A 5 -7.94 -1.60 18.61
C TYR A 5 -9.18 -2.43 19.00
N LEU A 6 -10.37 -1.83 18.86
CA LEU A 6 -11.62 -2.49 19.22
C LEU A 6 -11.92 -3.72 18.35
N LEU A 7 -11.61 -3.64 17.05
CA LEU A 7 -11.90 -4.73 16.10
C LEU A 7 -10.87 -5.87 16.15
N ILE A 8 -9.59 -5.57 16.40
CA ILE A 8 -8.57 -6.62 16.64
C ILE A 8 -8.89 -7.35 17.95
N GLY A 9 -9.27 -6.61 19.00
CA GLY A 9 -9.66 -7.15 20.29
C GLY A 9 -11.10 -7.64 20.37
N HIS A 10 -11.77 -7.89 19.23
CA HIS A 10 -13.18 -8.30 19.21
C HIS A 10 -13.43 -9.56 20.05
N TYR A 11 -12.53 -10.55 19.94
CA TYR A 11 -12.52 -11.72 20.81
C TYR A 11 -11.79 -11.41 22.11
N TYR A 12 -12.36 -10.53 22.93
CA TYR A 12 -11.75 -10.01 24.15
C TYR A 12 -11.44 -11.10 25.18
N GLU A 13 -12.05 -12.28 25.10
CA GLU A 13 -11.76 -13.41 25.98
C GLU A 13 -10.39 -14.05 25.70
N LYS A 14 -9.82 -13.82 24.50
CA LYS A 14 -8.54 -14.38 24.09
C LYS A 14 -7.40 -13.43 24.47
N GLU A 15 -6.53 -13.85 25.38
CA GLU A 15 -5.37 -13.05 25.82
C GLU A 15 -4.47 -12.62 24.66
N SER A 16 -4.27 -13.47 23.64
CA SER A 16 -3.48 -13.10 22.46
C SER A 16 -4.12 -11.96 21.64
N ALA A 17 -5.46 -11.90 21.56
CA ALA A 17 -6.17 -10.84 20.86
C ALA A 17 -6.09 -9.51 21.63
N GLN A 18 -6.16 -9.55 22.96
CA GLN A 18 -5.92 -8.39 23.83
C GLN A 18 -4.49 -7.85 23.67
N ALA A 19 -3.48 -8.73 23.73
CA ALA A 19 -2.09 -8.32 23.54
C ALA A 19 -1.85 -7.72 22.15
N ALA A 20 -2.42 -8.34 21.10
CA ALA A 20 -2.32 -7.86 19.73
C ALA A 20 -2.95 -6.48 19.54
N CYS A 21 -4.15 -6.25 20.08
CA CYS A 21 -4.83 -4.96 19.92
C CYS A 21 -4.09 -3.84 20.65
N ILE A 22 -3.59 -4.09 21.86
CA ILE A 22 -2.77 -3.14 22.64
C ILE A 22 -1.50 -2.80 21.86
N LYS A 23 -0.76 -3.80 21.38
CA LYS A 23 0.47 -3.59 20.59
C LYS A 23 0.20 -2.75 19.34
N ALA A 24 -0.89 -3.04 18.61
CA ALA A 24 -1.29 -2.24 17.45
C ALA A 24 -1.63 -0.80 17.79
N PHE A 25 -2.35 -0.58 18.89
CA PHE A 25 -2.70 0.76 19.32
C PHE A 25 -1.47 1.56 19.75
N LEU A 26 -0.61 0.99 20.61
CA LEU A 26 0.60 1.65 21.09
C LEU A 26 1.58 1.95 19.95
N THR A 27 1.84 0.99 19.07
CA THR A 27 2.77 1.18 17.95
C THR A 27 2.32 2.31 17.04
N THR A 28 1.02 2.39 16.76
CA THR A 28 0.48 3.46 15.90
C THR A 28 0.38 4.81 16.61
N ARG A 29 0.26 4.82 17.95
CA ARG A 29 0.32 6.04 18.77
C ARG A 29 1.71 6.65 18.81
N ILE A 30 2.77 5.83 18.84
CA ILE A 30 4.15 6.33 18.71
C ILE A 30 4.29 7.16 17.43
N GLY A 31 3.81 6.64 16.30
CA GLY A 31 3.77 7.37 15.03
C GLY A 31 2.98 8.68 15.12
N ASP A 32 1.80 8.63 15.73
CA ASP A 32 0.93 9.80 15.90
C ASP A 32 1.59 10.92 16.74
N CYS A 33 2.40 10.57 17.75
CA CYS A 33 3.12 11.55 18.58
C CYS A 33 4.17 12.33 17.78
N PHE A 34 5.00 11.66 16.98
CA PHE A 34 5.99 12.34 16.15
C PHE A 34 5.34 13.20 15.05
N MET A 35 4.28 12.67 14.43
CA MET A 35 3.50 13.42 13.46
C MET A 35 2.90 14.69 14.10
N PHE A 36 2.38 14.60 15.32
CA PHE A 36 1.87 15.76 16.05
C PHE A 36 2.96 16.82 16.27
N VAL A 37 4.18 16.42 16.63
CA VAL A 37 5.32 17.35 16.74
C VAL A 37 5.59 18.03 15.40
N GLY A 38 5.62 17.27 14.30
CA GLY A 38 5.78 17.82 12.95
C GLY A 38 4.67 18.82 12.58
N MET A 39 3.42 18.51 12.93
CA MET A 39 2.28 19.41 12.73
C MET A 39 2.42 20.70 13.55
N MET A 40 2.90 20.63 14.79
CA MET A 40 3.14 21.83 15.60
C MET A 40 4.24 22.71 15.01
N ILE A 41 5.31 22.11 14.48
CA ILE A 41 6.38 22.85 13.79
C ILE A 41 5.82 23.57 12.57
N ILE A 42 5.01 22.90 11.75
CA ILE A 42 4.31 23.55 10.63
C ILE A 42 3.48 24.71 11.16
N PHE A 43 2.62 24.47 12.16
CA PHE A 43 1.70 25.49 12.66
C PHE A 43 2.42 26.74 13.20
N ILE A 44 3.56 26.57 13.88
CA ILE A 44 4.38 27.70 14.36
C ILE A 44 4.90 28.55 13.18
N ASN A 45 5.18 27.93 12.03
CA ASN A 45 5.74 28.60 10.87
C ASN A 45 4.67 29.16 9.91
N SER A 46 3.62 28.40 9.62
CA SER A 46 2.57 28.78 8.67
C SER A 46 1.35 29.45 9.34
N HIS A 47 1.18 29.31 10.66
CA HIS A 47 -0.05 29.68 11.39
C HIS A 47 -1.33 28.98 10.86
N THR A 48 -1.19 27.93 10.06
CA THR A 48 -2.32 27.18 9.47
C THR A 48 -1.92 25.74 9.17
N LEU A 49 -2.87 24.82 9.34
CA LEU A 49 -2.76 23.42 8.91
C LEU A 49 -3.69 23.11 7.73
N LEU A 50 -4.28 24.15 7.13
CA LEU A 50 -5.17 24.01 6.00
C LEU A 50 -4.35 23.89 4.72
N PHE A 51 -4.61 22.82 3.96
CA PHE A 51 -3.98 22.59 2.66
C PHE A 51 -4.40 23.64 1.59
N SER A 52 -5.67 24.10 1.64
CA SER A 52 -6.32 25.26 0.99
C SER A 52 -6.76 25.19 -0.49
N GLY A 53 -8.05 25.54 -0.70
CA GLY A 53 -8.70 25.96 -1.95
C GLY A 53 -9.44 24.86 -2.76
N PRO A 54 -10.58 25.13 -3.44
CA PRO A 54 -11.33 24.11 -4.19
C PRO A 54 -10.58 23.41 -5.35
N ASN A 55 -9.44 23.96 -5.82
CA ASN A 55 -8.60 23.37 -6.88
C ASN A 55 -7.21 22.89 -6.36
N GLU A 56 -7.10 22.67 -5.05
CA GLU A 56 -5.86 22.38 -4.32
C GLU A 56 -5.01 21.26 -4.94
N PHE A 57 -5.64 20.17 -5.35
CA PHE A 57 -4.93 19.00 -5.85
C PHE A 57 -4.25 19.24 -7.21
N GLN A 58 -4.94 19.92 -8.13
CA GLN A 58 -4.38 20.28 -9.44
C GLN A 58 -3.22 21.26 -9.31
N ALA A 59 -3.33 22.20 -8.38
CA ALA A 59 -2.31 23.22 -8.16
C ALA A 59 -1.06 22.65 -7.47
N MET A 60 -1.24 21.78 -6.47
CA MET A 60 -0.13 21.05 -5.84
C MET A 60 0.62 20.15 -6.83
N PHE A 61 -0.12 19.49 -7.72
CA PHE A 61 0.46 18.58 -8.71
C PHE A 61 1.21 19.34 -9.82
N ALA A 62 0.64 20.43 -10.33
CA ALA A 62 1.29 21.31 -11.31
C ALA A 62 2.58 21.95 -10.74
N GLY A 63 2.51 22.47 -9.50
CA GLY A 63 3.68 23.05 -8.84
C GLY A 63 4.78 22.04 -8.52
N TRP A 64 4.42 20.77 -8.30
CA TRP A 64 5.41 19.71 -8.15
C TRP A 64 6.02 19.30 -9.49
N GLN A 65 5.24 19.12 -10.56
CA GLN A 65 5.80 18.80 -11.88
C GLN A 65 6.82 19.85 -12.33
N GLU A 66 6.54 21.12 -12.10
CA GLU A 66 7.49 22.21 -12.35
C GLU A 66 8.65 22.21 -11.33
N GLY A 67 8.39 21.85 -10.07
CA GLY A 67 9.39 21.72 -9.00
C GLY A 67 10.38 20.57 -9.15
N VAL A 68 9.99 19.45 -9.77
CA VAL A 68 10.85 18.28 -10.08
C VAL A 68 11.85 18.60 -11.18
N HIS A 69 11.52 19.52 -12.06
CA HIS A 69 12.43 20.05 -13.08
C HIS A 69 13.35 21.15 -12.52
N GLY A 70 13.41 21.35 -11.19
CA GLY A 70 14.44 22.18 -10.54
C GLY A 70 13.95 23.20 -9.49
N GLY A 71 12.67 23.25 -9.13
CA GLY A 71 12.10 24.28 -8.26
C GLY A 71 11.94 23.96 -6.76
N GLY A 72 11.90 22.69 -6.33
CA GLY A 72 11.69 22.34 -4.91
C GLY A 72 10.43 23.00 -4.27
N LEU A 73 10.46 23.27 -2.96
CA LEU A 73 9.35 23.92 -2.20
C LEU A 73 8.90 25.28 -2.79
N TRP A 74 9.69 25.90 -3.67
CA TRP A 74 9.37 27.18 -4.32
C TRP A 74 8.27 27.06 -5.38
N GLY A 75 8.03 25.87 -5.95
CA GLY A 75 6.87 25.63 -6.80
C GLY A 75 5.54 25.77 -6.03
N LEU A 76 5.54 25.56 -4.70
CA LEU A 76 4.33 25.60 -3.89
C LEU A 76 3.81 27.01 -3.64
N THR A 77 4.66 28.04 -3.67
CA THR A 77 4.21 29.44 -3.51
C THR A 77 3.41 29.93 -4.70
N THR A 78 3.67 29.39 -5.89
CA THR A 78 3.05 29.85 -7.14
C THR A 78 1.67 29.24 -7.34
N TYR A 79 1.46 27.99 -6.90
CA TYR A 79 0.25 27.24 -7.19
C TYR A 79 -0.64 26.97 -5.97
N ALA A 80 -0.10 26.93 -4.75
CA ALA A 80 -0.97 26.73 -3.58
C ALA A 80 -1.77 28.01 -3.29
N GLY A 81 -3.05 27.88 -2.95
CA GLY A 81 -3.94 29.02 -2.74
C GLY A 81 -3.37 30.04 -1.75
N PRO A 82 -3.57 31.36 -1.94
CA PRO A 82 -3.08 32.38 -1.00
C PRO A 82 -3.50 32.05 0.44
N GLY A 83 -2.54 32.03 1.36
CA GLY A 83 -2.79 31.67 2.76
C GLY A 83 -2.88 30.17 3.07
N SER A 84 -2.61 29.29 2.09
CA SER A 84 -2.42 27.85 2.32
C SER A 84 -1.20 27.54 3.18
N MET A 85 -1.23 26.39 3.86
CA MET A 85 -0.07 25.84 4.55
C MET A 85 1.12 25.69 3.59
N PHE A 86 0.92 25.19 2.37
CA PHE A 86 2.01 24.99 1.41
C PHE A 86 2.61 26.31 0.90
N ALA A 87 1.78 27.32 0.56
CA ALA A 87 2.29 28.61 0.12
C ALA A 87 3.08 29.31 1.23
N LEU A 88 2.57 29.28 2.47
CA LEU A 88 3.24 29.93 3.60
C LEU A 88 4.54 29.21 3.98
N MET A 89 4.55 27.89 3.93
CA MET A 89 5.78 27.10 4.16
C MET A 89 6.79 27.29 3.03
N GLY A 90 6.33 27.34 1.77
CA GLY A 90 7.18 27.66 0.61
C GLY A 90 7.81 29.05 0.72
N ALA A 91 7.03 30.07 1.10
CA ALA A 91 7.53 31.44 1.25
C ALA A 91 8.57 31.57 2.38
N LYS A 92 8.44 30.76 3.44
CA LYS A 92 9.40 30.71 4.55
C LYS A 92 10.51 29.68 4.35
N ALA A 93 10.53 28.92 3.26
CA ALA A 93 11.46 27.80 3.08
C ALA A 93 12.93 28.23 3.18
N ALA A 94 13.28 29.38 2.60
CA ALA A 94 14.62 29.96 2.71
C ALA A 94 15.01 30.33 4.15
N LEU A 95 14.05 30.80 4.95
CA LEU A 95 14.26 31.21 6.34
C LEU A 95 14.38 30.02 7.29
N VAL A 96 13.61 28.96 7.03
CA VAL A 96 13.66 27.71 7.83
C VAL A 96 14.92 26.89 7.52
N GLY A 97 15.39 26.92 6.26
CA GLY A 97 16.56 26.18 5.81
C GLY A 97 16.27 24.71 5.47
N GLY A 98 16.98 24.18 4.47
CA GLY A 98 16.69 22.85 3.89
C GLY A 98 16.80 21.68 4.87
N PHE A 99 17.75 21.73 5.82
CA PHE A 99 17.90 20.67 6.82
C PHE A 99 16.69 20.60 7.77
N ALA A 100 16.24 21.76 8.30
CA ALA A 100 15.10 21.81 9.20
C ALA A 100 13.78 21.40 8.50
N LEU A 101 13.61 21.78 7.23
CA LEU A 101 12.49 21.31 6.40
C LEU A 101 12.50 19.79 6.22
N SER A 102 13.68 19.20 6.01
CA SER A 102 13.84 17.74 5.90
C SER A 102 13.46 17.04 7.20
N ILE A 103 13.94 17.53 8.35
CA ILE A 103 13.58 16.99 9.67
C ILE A 103 12.07 17.12 9.93
N MET A 104 11.47 18.26 9.60
CA MET A 104 10.03 18.47 9.74
C MET A 104 9.23 17.50 8.86
N GLY A 105 9.62 17.32 7.60
CA GLY A 105 9.03 16.33 6.70
C GLY A 105 9.14 14.92 7.27
N LEU A 106 10.31 14.53 7.79
CA LEU A 106 10.52 13.22 8.40
C LEU A 106 9.70 13.02 9.68
N LEU A 107 9.53 14.04 10.52
CA LEU A 107 8.66 13.96 11.70
C LEU A 107 7.20 13.70 11.32
N LEU A 108 6.71 14.37 10.27
CA LEU A 108 5.38 14.10 9.72
C LEU A 108 5.28 12.69 9.14
N PHE A 109 6.35 12.22 8.49
CA PHE A 109 6.43 10.91 7.86
C PHE A 109 6.41 9.73 8.85
N ILE A 110 6.87 9.92 10.09
CA ILE A 110 6.83 8.86 11.12
C ILE A 110 5.38 8.45 11.45
N GLY A 111 4.40 9.34 11.30
CA GLY A 111 2.97 9.01 11.41
C GLY A 111 2.51 7.96 10.39
N PRO A 112 2.63 8.23 9.08
CA PRO A 112 2.46 7.25 8.02
C PRO A 112 3.24 5.94 8.21
N VAL A 113 4.49 5.99 8.68
CA VAL A 113 5.28 4.77 8.99
C VAL A 113 4.55 3.88 10.00
N GLY A 114 3.99 4.46 11.06
CA GLY A 114 3.20 3.73 12.04
C GLY A 114 1.90 3.18 11.47
N LYS A 115 1.15 3.97 10.68
CA LYS A 115 -0.15 3.54 10.10
C LYS A 115 -0.04 2.50 9.00
N SER A 116 1.00 2.59 8.17
CA SER A 116 1.25 1.69 7.05
C SER A 116 2.28 0.61 7.38
N ALA A 117 2.59 0.42 8.67
CA ALA A 117 3.44 -0.66 9.16
C ALA A 117 4.78 -0.75 8.42
N GLN A 118 5.42 0.41 8.16
CA GLN A 118 6.75 0.46 7.56
C GLN A 118 7.80 0.11 8.62
N PHE A 119 8.97 -0.36 8.20
CA PHE A 119 10.07 -0.58 9.14
C PHE A 119 10.45 0.75 9.83
N PRO A 120 10.67 0.77 11.15
CA PRO A 120 10.68 -0.36 12.10
C PRO A 120 9.31 -0.65 12.76
N LEU A 121 8.29 0.19 12.57
CA LEU A 121 6.97 0.08 13.19
C LEU A 121 6.04 -0.97 12.54
N HIS A 122 6.59 -1.91 11.78
CA HIS A 122 5.85 -2.94 11.04
C HIS A 122 5.24 -4.04 11.94
N VAL A 123 5.79 -4.21 13.14
CA VAL A 123 5.58 -5.36 14.03
C VAL A 123 4.14 -5.58 14.50
N TRP A 124 3.27 -4.59 14.39
CA TRP A 124 1.88 -4.71 14.84
C TRP A 124 0.95 -5.33 13.81
N LEU A 125 1.27 -5.17 12.52
CA LEU A 125 0.35 -5.51 11.45
C LEU A 125 0.15 -7.04 11.29
N PRO A 126 1.17 -7.90 11.48
CA PRO A 126 0.96 -9.34 11.51
C PRO A 126 0.08 -9.81 12.67
N ASP A 127 0.12 -9.13 13.81
CA ASP A 127 -0.67 -9.51 15.00
C ASP A 127 -2.15 -9.10 14.85
N ALA A 128 -2.45 -8.17 13.94
CA ALA A 128 -3.83 -7.82 13.60
C ALA A 128 -4.61 -9.00 12.98
N MET A 129 -3.96 -10.14 12.71
CA MET A 129 -4.58 -11.39 12.26
C MET A 129 -5.38 -12.10 13.37
N GLU A 130 -5.21 -11.71 14.63
CA GLU A 130 -6.07 -12.18 15.73
C GLU A 130 -7.53 -11.73 15.57
N GLY A 131 -7.75 -10.61 14.88
CA GLY A 131 -9.10 -10.12 14.59
C GLY A 131 -9.84 -11.00 13.57
N PRO A 132 -11.19 -10.90 13.51
CA PRO A 132 -11.99 -11.58 12.50
C PRO A 132 -11.49 -11.29 11.08
N THR A 133 -11.58 -12.26 10.17
CA THR A 133 -11.03 -12.11 8.81
C THR A 133 -11.60 -10.92 8.01
N PRO A 134 -12.89 -10.55 8.13
CA PRO A 134 -13.39 -9.32 7.51
C PRO A 134 -12.70 -8.04 8.04
N VAL A 135 -12.34 -8.02 9.33
CA VAL A 135 -11.56 -6.92 9.93
C VAL A 135 -10.16 -6.89 9.33
N SER A 136 -9.49 -8.04 9.21
CA SER A 136 -8.18 -8.14 8.58
C SER A 136 -8.25 -7.65 7.12
N ALA A 137 -9.28 -8.03 6.35
CA ALA A 137 -9.48 -7.54 4.99
C ALA A 137 -9.58 -6.02 4.93
N MET A 138 -10.41 -5.41 5.79
CA MET A 138 -10.57 -3.95 5.83
C MET A 138 -9.29 -3.22 6.24
N ILE A 139 -8.59 -3.70 7.28
CA ILE A 139 -7.37 -3.08 7.80
C ILE A 139 -6.24 -3.14 6.76
N HIS A 140 -6.10 -4.28 6.07
CA HIS A 140 -4.96 -4.56 5.18
C HIS A 140 -5.19 -4.15 3.72
N ALA A 141 -6.41 -3.81 3.33
CA ALA A 141 -6.74 -3.45 1.96
C ALA A 141 -7.14 -1.98 1.81
N ALA A 142 -8.17 -1.54 2.53
CA ALA A 142 -8.88 -0.30 2.19
C ALA A 142 -8.59 0.86 3.15
N CYS A 143 -8.62 0.64 4.47
CA CYS A 143 -8.75 1.75 5.41
C CYS A 143 -7.43 2.12 6.09
N MET A 144 -6.96 1.26 7.00
CA MET A 144 -5.94 1.67 7.97
C MET A 144 -4.58 1.89 7.35
N VAL A 145 -4.10 0.91 6.59
CA VAL A 145 -2.77 0.97 5.99
C VAL A 145 -2.69 1.95 4.82
N SER A 146 -3.79 2.12 4.09
CA SER A 146 -3.89 3.07 2.97
C SER A 146 -3.89 4.52 3.47
N ALA A 147 -4.36 4.78 4.69
CA ALA A 147 -4.32 6.13 5.27
C ALA A 147 -2.89 6.70 5.40
N GLY A 148 -1.89 5.86 5.70
CA GLY A 148 -0.51 6.33 5.75
C GLY A 148 0.04 6.66 4.35
N VAL A 149 -0.23 5.81 3.35
CA VAL A 149 0.14 6.08 1.94
C VAL A 149 -0.54 7.34 1.44
N TYR A 150 -1.84 7.47 1.67
CA TYR A 150 -2.61 8.67 1.33
C TYR A 150 -2.03 9.91 1.98
N LEU A 151 -1.74 9.88 3.28
CA LEU A 151 -1.18 11.03 3.98
C LEU A 151 0.21 11.39 3.44
N THR A 152 1.08 10.42 3.17
CA THR A 152 2.38 10.67 2.53
C THR A 152 2.19 11.26 1.13
N ALA A 153 1.27 10.74 0.32
CA ALA A 153 0.97 11.28 -1.00
C ALA A 153 0.41 12.71 -0.96
N ARG A 154 -0.31 13.08 0.11
CA ARG A 154 -0.87 14.43 0.32
C ARG A 154 0.15 15.41 0.89
N LEU A 155 1.04 14.94 1.74
CA LEU A 155 2.17 15.72 2.26
C LEU A 155 3.34 15.78 1.28
N PHE A 156 3.24 15.08 0.15
CA PHE A 156 4.30 14.91 -0.82
C PHE A 156 5.04 16.21 -1.19
N PRO A 157 4.36 17.35 -1.41
CA PRO A 157 5.07 18.59 -1.72
C PRO A 157 5.90 19.18 -0.56
N LEU A 158 5.62 18.81 0.69
CA LEU A 158 6.41 19.26 1.85
C LEU A 158 7.71 18.49 2.02
N PHE A 159 7.88 17.34 1.34
CA PHE A 159 9.10 16.57 1.44
C PHE A 159 10.18 17.19 0.57
N THR A 160 11.30 17.51 1.20
CA THR A 160 12.54 17.87 0.51
C THR A 160 13.08 16.66 -0.26
N PRO A 161 13.98 16.86 -1.23
CA PRO A 161 14.67 15.75 -1.90
C PRO A 161 15.28 14.77 -0.89
N ASP A 162 15.97 15.25 0.14
CA ASP A 162 16.57 14.40 1.17
C ASP A 162 15.53 13.55 1.92
N ALA A 163 14.39 14.14 2.28
CA ALA A 163 13.30 13.40 2.91
C ALA A 163 12.73 12.33 1.96
N LEU A 164 12.54 12.66 0.68
CA LEU A 164 12.06 11.71 -0.34
C LEU A 164 13.01 10.52 -0.53
N HIS A 165 14.32 10.73 -0.51
CA HIS A 165 15.31 9.64 -0.54
C HIS A 165 15.15 8.70 0.64
N VAL A 166 14.97 9.23 1.86
CA VAL A 166 14.73 8.41 3.06
C VAL A 166 13.44 7.60 2.91
N ILE A 167 12.37 8.22 2.42
CA ILE A 167 11.08 7.55 2.16
C ILE A 167 11.27 6.42 1.14
N ALA A 168 12.02 6.65 0.07
CA ALA A 168 12.29 5.65 -0.97
C ALA A 168 13.04 4.43 -0.42
N ILE A 169 14.08 4.67 0.39
CA ILE A 169 14.89 3.62 1.01
C ILE A 169 14.07 2.84 2.04
N VAL A 170 13.32 3.52 2.91
CA VAL A 170 12.47 2.87 3.92
C VAL A 170 11.39 2.01 3.25
N GLY A 171 10.75 2.53 2.19
CA GLY A 171 9.74 1.79 1.43
C GLY A 171 10.33 0.56 0.74
N GLY A 172 11.44 0.71 0.02
CA GLY A 172 12.12 -0.39 -0.64
C GLY A 172 12.62 -1.45 0.34
N PHE A 173 13.28 -1.02 1.41
CA PHE A 173 13.73 -1.94 2.46
C PHE A 173 12.56 -2.69 3.08
N THR A 174 11.46 -2.00 3.41
CA THR A 174 10.24 -2.63 3.93
C THR A 174 9.68 -3.66 2.95
N ALA A 175 9.65 -3.34 1.65
CA ALA A 175 9.17 -4.24 0.59
C ALA A 175 9.93 -5.57 0.58
N LEU A 176 11.27 -5.49 0.60
CA LEU A 176 12.17 -6.64 0.60
C LEU A 176 12.09 -7.40 1.94
N PHE A 177 12.25 -6.69 3.05
CA PHE A 177 12.28 -7.25 4.40
C PHE A 177 11.02 -8.05 4.71
N ALA A 178 9.84 -7.47 4.46
CA ALA A 178 8.58 -8.16 4.69
C ALA A 178 8.41 -9.39 3.78
N GLY A 179 8.91 -9.33 2.54
CA GLY A 179 8.91 -10.47 1.64
C GLY A 179 9.73 -11.64 2.16
N THR A 180 10.90 -11.37 2.77
CA THR A 180 11.73 -12.44 3.37
C THR A 180 11.03 -13.13 4.53
N ILE A 181 10.29 -12.38 5.37
CA ILE A 181 9.52 -12.97 6.47
C ILE A 181 8.32 -13.76 5.93
N GLY A 182 7.64 -13.23 4.91
CA GLY A 182 6.50 -13.90 4.25
C GLY A 182 6.84 -15.29 3.70
N LEU A 183 8.09 -15.52 3.27
CA LEU A 183 8.56 -16.84 2.84
C LEU A 183 8.43 -17.92 3.91
N MET A 184 8.60 -17.54 5.18
CA MET A 184 8.68 -18.48 6.31
C MET A 184 7.36 -18.62 7.06
N GLN A 185 6.36 -17.79 6.76
CA GLN A 185 5.05 -17.89 7.41
C GLN A 185 4.28 -19.14 6.92
N THR A 186 3.63 -19.85 7.83
CA THR A 186 2.81 -21.04 7.55
C THR A 186 1.31 -20.78 7.64
N ASP A 187 0.93 -19.77 8.42
CA ASP A 187 -0.44 -19.27 8.54
C ASP A 187 -0.84 -18.47 7.29
N ILE A 188 -2.01 -18.81 6.72
CA ILE A 188 -2.52 -18.18 5.49
C ILE A 188 -2.73 -16.67 5.63
N LYS A 189 -3.24 -16.21 6.77
CA LYS A 189 -3.50 -14.80 7.07
C LYS A 189 -2.19 -14.04 7.30
N LYS A 190 -1.21 -14.63 7.98
CA LYS A 190 0.10 -13.99 8.23
C LYS A 190 0.90 -13.80 6.95
N VAL A 191 0.90 -14.76 6.02
CA VAL A 191 1.51 -14.56 4.69
C VAL A 191 0.85 -13.38 3.97
N LEU A 192 -0.47 -13.28 4.03
CA LEU A 192 -1.22 -12.16 3.44
C LEU A 192 -0.90 -10.82 4.12
N ALA A 193 -0.67 -10.82 5.44
CA ALA A 193 -0.28 -9.64 6.19
C ALA A 193 1.12 -9.14 5.79
N PHE A 194 2.13 -10.02 5.75
CA PHE A 194 3.48 -9.63 5.33
C PHE A 194 3.54 -9.18 3.87
N SER A 195 2.72 -9.77 3.02
CA SER A 195 2.61 -9.30 1.65
C SER A 195 1.93 -7.94 1.54
N THR A 196 1.05 -7.56 2.48
CA THR A 196 0.53 -6.19 2.57
C THR A 196 1.62 -5.22 3.00
N ILE A 197 2.43 -5.56 4.02
CA ILE A 197 3.60 -4.75 4.40
C ILE A 197 4.50 -4.52 3.19
N SER A 198 4.74 -5.59 2.41
CA SER A 198 5.56 -5.52 1.20
C SER A 198 4.97 -4.59 0.14
N GLN A 199 3.67 -4.71 -0.18
CA GLN A 199 3.00 -3.84 -1.16
C GLN A 199 2.96 -2.37 -0.72
N LEU A 200 2.73 -2.10 0.57
CA LEU A 200 2.84 -0.74 1.10
C LEU A 200 4.25 -0.20 0.91
N GLY A 201 5.27 -1.03 1.14
CA GLY A 201 6.66 -0.68 0.83
C GLY A 201 6.86 -0.18 -0.61
N TYR A 202 6.22 -0.80 -1.60
CA TYR A 202 6.23 -0.31 -2.99
C TYR A 202 5.56 1.06 -3.15
N MET A 203 4.46 1.31 -2.45
CA MET A 203 3.78 2.62 -2.52
C MET A 203 4.67 3.72 -1.94
N PHE A 204 5.31 3.46 -0.80
CA PHE A 204 6.24 4.41 -0.18
C PHE A 204 7.51 4.59 -1.03
N LEU A 205 8.05 3.50 -1.58
CA LEU A 205 9.15 3.56 -2.55
C LEU A 205 8.77 4.46 -3.73
N GLY A 206 7.60 4.23 -4.32
CA GLY A 206 7.08 5.00 -5.45
C GLY A 206 6.98 6.49 -5.12
N ILE A 207 6.38 6.86 -3.99
CA ILE A 207 6.32 8.26 -3.57
C ILE A 207 7.73 8.83 -3.37
N GLY A 208 8.63 8.08 -2.72
CA GLY A 208 9.99 8.52 -2.46
C GLY A 208 10.84 8.77 -3.71
N VAL A 209 10.66 8.00 -4.78
CA VAL A 209 11.34 8.23 -6.07
C VAL A 209 10.62 9.24 -6.97
N GLY A 210 9.54 9.86 -6.48
CA GLY A 210 8.74 10.83 -7.23
C GLY A 210 7.66 10.22 -8.12
N ALA A 211 7.47 8.90 -8.10
CA ALA A 211 6.41 8.18 -8.81
C ALA A 211 5.06 8.29 -8.07
N TRP A 212 4.58 9.51 -7.86
CA TRP A 212 3.36 9.79 -7.11
C TRP A 212 2.14 9.08 -7.72
N THR A 213 1.92 9.25 -9.03
CA THR A 213 0.74 8.68 -9.71
C THR A 213 0.78 7.14 -9.72
N PRO A 214 1.91 6.49 -10.07
CA PRO A 214 2.05 5.04 -9.92
C PRO A 214 1.82 4.52 -8.50
N ALA A 215 2.28 5.24 -7.46
CA ALA A 215 2.11 4.80 -6.08
C ALA A 215 0.65 4.85 -5.61
N VAL A 216 -0.08 5.92 -5.93
CA VAL A 216 -1.52 6.03 -5.63
C VAL A 216 -2.33 5.03 -6.44
N PHE A 217 -1.96 4.81 -7.70
CA PHE A 217 -2.56 3.75 -8.51
C PHE A 217 -2.32 2.36 -7.90
N HIS A 218 -1.11 2.08 -7.41
CA HIS A 218 -0.81 0.85 -6.70
C HIS A 218 -1.64 0.70 -5.42
N MET A 219 -1.86 1.78 -4.66
CA MET A 219 -2.74 1.78 -3.48
C MET A 219 -4.18 1.36 -3.82
N ILE A 220 -4.74 1.86 -4.93
CA ILE A 220 -6.09 1.53 -5.37
C ILE A 220 -6.18 0.07 -5.81
N THR A 221 -5.29 -0.36 -6.70
CA THR A 221 -5.27 -1.75 -7.20
C THR A 221 -5.07 -2.75 -6.05
N HIS A 222 -4.19 -2.40 -5.10
CA HIS A 222 -3.98 -3.14 -3.86
C HIS A 222 -5.24 -3.30 -3.02
N ALA A 223 -6.05 -2.25 -2.87
CA ALA A 223 -7.29 -2.36 -2.12
C ALA A 223 -8.20 -3.46 -2.68
N PHE A 224 -8.27 -3.62 -4.00
CA PHE A 224 -9.07 -4.68 -4.62
C PHE A 224 -8.44 -6.06 -4.45
N PHE A 225 -7.20 -6.27 -4.91
CA PHE A 225 -6.62 -7.61 -4.87
C PHE A 225 -6.35 -8.09 -3.45
N LYS A 226 -6.06 -7.20 -2.48
CA LYS A 226 -5.93 -7.61 -1.07
C LYS A 226 -7.24 -7.92 -0.40
N ALA A 227 -8.29 -7.13 -0.64
CA ALA A 227 -9.61 -7.44 -0.11
C ALA A 227 -10.04 -8.83 -0.60
N LEU A 228 -9.83 -9.11 -1.89
CA LEU A 228 -10.10 -10.41 -2.49
C LEU A 228 -9.36 -11.55 -1.78
N MET A 229 -8.05 -11.40 -1.56
CA MET A 229 -7.24 -12.46 -0.96
C MET A 229 -7.56 -12.67 0.53
N PHE A 230 -7.78 -11.59 1.30
CA PHE A 230 -8.15 -11.74 2.71
C PHE A 230 -9.54 -12.34 2.87
N LEU A 231 -10.54 -11.86 2.13
CA LEU A 231 -11.88 -12.45 2.17
C LEU A 231 -11.87 -13.89 1.64
N GLY A 232 -11.10 -14.16 0.59
CA GLY A 232 -10.89 -15.52 0.06
C GLY A 232 -10.25 -16.44 1.08
N SER A 233 -9.25 -15.97 1.84
CA SER A 233 -8.67 -16.74 2.95
C SER A 233 -9.69 -16.98 4.06
N GLY A 234 -10.58 -16.01 4.32
CA GLY A 234 -11.68 -16.18 5.26
C GLY A 234 -12.66 -17.27 4.82
N SER A 235 -12.96 -17.32 3.53
CA SER A 235 -13.77 -18.39 2.95
C SER A 235 -13.09 -19.76 3.08
N VAL A 236 -11.79 -19.86 2.79
CA VAL A 236 -10.99 -21.09 3.00
C VAL A 236 -11.04 -21.54 4.46
N ILE A 237 -10.78 -20.63 5.40
CA ILE A 237 -10.78 -20.91 6.84
C ILE A 237 -12.17 -21.39 7.30
N LEU A 238 -13.23 -20.72 6.86
CA LEU A 238 -14.60 -21.12 7.17
C LEU A 238 -14.93 -22.52 6.61
N GLY A 239 -14.54 -22.77 5.36
CA GLY A 239 -14.72 -24.06 4.69
C GLY A 239 -13.94 -25.20 5.36
N CYS A 240 -12.76 -24.90 5.92
CA CYS A 240 -11.86 -25.86 6.56
C CYS A 240 -12.04 -25.95 8.09
N SER A 241 -13.25 -25.69 8.61
CA SER A 241 -13.56 -25.80 10.05
C SER A 241 -12.66 -24.95 10.95
N HIS A 242 -12.39 -23.71 10.54
CA HIS A 242 -11.53 -22.73 11.23
C HIS A 242 -10.03 -23.04 11.24
N GLU A 243 -9.56 -23.96 10.38
CA GLU A 243 -8.13 -24.20 10.17
C GLU A 243 -7.46 -23.03 9.44
N GLN A 244 -6.31 -22.55 9.93
CA GLN A 244 -5.56 -21.41 9.37
C GLN A 244 -4.16 -21.80 8.87
N GLU A 245 -3.62 -22.94 9.31
CA GLU A 245 -2.28 -23.39 8.95
C GLU A 245 -2.26 -24.07 7.58
N MET A 246 -1.52 -23.51 6.63
CA MET A 246 -1.40 -24.06 5.27
C MET A 246 -0.72 -25.43 5.25
N THR A 247 0.04 -25.77 6.28
CA THR A 247 0.69 -27.08 6.45
C THR A 247 -0.30 -28.21 6.69
N ARG A 248 -1.54 -27.90 7.09
CA ARG A 248 -2.64 -28.86 7.23
C ARG A 248 -3.59 -28.87 6.02
N MET A 249 -3.50 -27.86 5.16
CA MET A 249 -4.31 -27.74 3.95
C MET A 249 -3.70 -28.49 2.75
N GLY A 250 -4.46 -28.57 1.66
CA GLY A 250 -4.01 -29.12 0.38
C GLY A 250 -5.17 -29.69 -0.44
N GLY A 251 -5.08 -29.59 -1.78
CA GLY A 251 -6.06 -30.18 -2.69
C GLY A 251 -7.45 -29.52 -2.72
N LEU A 252 -7.63 -28.38 -2.06
CA LEU A 252 -8.94 -27.72 -1.90
C LEU A 252 -9.59 -27.24 -3.20
N TRP A 253 -8.85 -27.15 -4.31
CA TRP A 253 -9.39 -26.72 -5.61
C TRP A 253 -10.66 -27.49 -6.02
N LYS A 254 -10.72 -28.80 -5.74
CA LYS A 254 -11.89 -29.64 -6.09
C LYS A 254 -13.08 -29.44 -5.16
N LYS A 255 -12.85 -29.02 -3.92
CA LYS A 255 -13.88 -28.84 -2.88
C LYS A 255 -14.47 -27.43 -2.89
N MET A 256 -13.65 -26.44 -3.24
CA MET A 256 -14.00 -25.02 -3.21
C MET A 256 -13.56 -24.32 -4.51
N PRO A 257 -14.13 -24.70 -5.67
CA PRO A 257 -13.64 -24.25 -6.97
C PRO A 257 -13.79 -22.73 -7.17
N ILE A 258 -14.84 -22.12 -6.62
CA ILE A 258 -15.08 -20.68 -6.81
C ILE A 258 -14.13 -19.88 -5.93
N THR A 259 -13.98 -20.30 -4.67
CA THR A 259 -13.00 -19.68 -3.76
C THR A 259 -11.59 -19.86 -4.30
N ALA A 260 -11.24 -21.03 -4.82
CA ALA A 260 -9.93 -21.26 -5.42
C ALA A 260 -9.70 -20.37 -6.65
N ALA A 261 -10.66 -20.29 -7.58
CA ALA A 261 -10.53 -19.46 -8.78
C ALA A 261 -10.38 -17.96 -8.45
N THR A 262 -11.20 -17.44 -7.54
CA THR A 262 -11.11 -16.04 -7.09
C THR A 262 -9.81 -15.76 -6.34
N PHE A 263 -9.32 -16.72 -5.55
CA PHE A 263 -8.03 -16.61 -4.87
C PHE A 263 -6.85 -16.59 -5.86
N TRP A 264 -6.91 -17.40 -6.92
CA TRP A 264 -5.92 -17.35 -8.01
C TRP A 264 -5.91 -16.02 -8.75
N ILE A 265 -7.08 -15.44 -9.02
CA ILE A 265 -7.18 -14.09 -9.60
C ILE A 265 -6.45 -13.07 -8.71
N GLY A 266 -6.68 -13.12 -7.40
CA GLY A 266 -5.97 -12.26 -6.45
C GLY A 266 -4.46 -12.50 -6.45
N ASN A 267 -4.02 -13.76 -6.52
CA ASN A 267 -2.61 -14.13 -6.60
C ASN A 267 -1.93 -13.61 -7.86
N LEU A 268 -2.56 -13.75 -9.02
CA LEU A 268 -2.03 -13.22 -10.28
C LEU A 268 -2.01 -11.70 -10.27
N ALA A 269 -2.99 -11.05 -9.62
CA ALA A 269 -2.98 -9.62 -9.41
C ALA A 269 -1.80 -9.14 -8.55
N ILE A 270 -1.60 -9.67 -7.34
CA ILE A 270 -0.52 -9.21 -6.45
C ILE A 270 0.89 -9.53 -6.98
N THR A 271 1.04 -10.63 -7.71
CA THR A 271 2.34 -11.00 -8.31
C THR A 271 2.67 -10.21 -9.56
N GLY A 272 1.68 -9.51 -10.13
CA GLY A 272 1.85 -8.72 -11.34
C GLY A 272 1.95 -9.59 -12.58
N ALA A 273 1.07 -10.58 -12.73
CA ALA A 273 0.98 -11.34 -13.97
C ALA A 273 0.63 -10.40 -15.15
N PRO A 274 1.28 -10.53 -16.32
CA PRO A 274 1.03 -9.63 -17.46
C PRO A 274 -0.42 -9.67 -17.98
N PHE A 275 -0.72 -8.76 -18.91
CA PHE A 275 -1.98 -8.63 -19.65
C PHE A 275 -3.15 -8.02 -18.85
N PHE A 276 -3.87 -8.84 -18.10
CA PHE A 276 -5.19 -8.46 -17.56
C PHE A 276 -5.14 -7.91 -16.13
N PHE A 277 -4.03 -8.08 -15.41
CA PHE A 277 -4.02 -7.83 -13.98
C PHE A 277 -3.47 -6.45 -13.61
N SER A 278 -4.25 -5.74 -12.82
CA SER A 278 -3.96 -4.36 -12.38
C SER A 278 -2.66 -4.20 -11.58
N GLY A 279 -2.21 -5.26 -10.90
CA GLY A 279 -0.96 -5.24 -10.15
C GLY A 279 0.30 -5.21 -11.02
N PHE A 280 0.25 -5.70 -12.27
CA PHE A 280 1.40 -5.61 -13.20
C PHE A 280 1.69 -4.16 -13.53
N TYR A 281 0.68 -3.44 -14.05
CA TYR A 281 0.83 -2.05 -14.47
C TYR A 281 1.25 -1.12 -13.33
N SER A 282 0.66 -1.30 -12.15
CA SER A 282 0.99 -0.46 -11.00
C SER A 282 2.40 -0.71 -10.47
N LYS A 283 2.78 -1.98 -10.28
CA LYS A 283 4.09 -2.34 -9.74
C LYS A 283 5.22 -2.06 -10.72
N GLU A 284 5.00 -2.33 -12.00
CA GLU A 284 6.00 -2.06 -13.03
C GLU A 284 6.24 -0.57 -13.24
N ALA A 285 5.19 0.26 -13.19
CA ALA A 285 5.34 1.71 -13.26
C ALA A 285 6.17 2.27 -12.10
N VAL A 286 5.98 1.75 -10.88
CA VAL A 286 6.79 2.11 -9.71
C VAL A 286 8.26 1.68 -9.90
N LEU A 287 8.50 0.44 -10.34
CA LEU A 287 9.85 -0.07 -10.55
C LEU A 287 10.60 0.63 -11.69
N THR A 288 9.90 0.96 -12.78
CA THR A 288 10.46 1.70 -13.90
C THR A 288 10.93 3.08 -13.44
N GLN A 289 10.10 3.81 -12.67
CA GLN A 289 10.50 5.10 -12.12
C GLN A 289 11.66 4.99 -11.13
N ALA A 290 11.69 3.95 -10.30
CA ALA A 290 12.83 3.70 -9.42
C ALA A 290 14.13 3.41 -10.21
N GLN A 291 14.03 2.76 -11.36
CA GLN A 291 15.17 2.53 -12.25
C GLN A 291 15.65 3.83 -12.90
N LEU A 292 14.73 4.67 -13.37
CA LEU A 292 15.06 5.99 -13.93
C LEU A 292 15.71 6.89 -12.88
N PHE A 293 15.20 6.86 -11.66
CA PHE A 293 15.78 7.55 -10.51
C PHE A 293 17.23 7.13 -10.25
N GLY A 294 17.52 5.83 -10.28
CA GLY A 294 18.89 5.31 -10.15
C GLY A 294 19.82 5.72 -11.30
N LYS A 295 19.31 5.75 -12.54
CA LYS A 295 20.08 6.19 -13.73
C LYS A 295 20.38 7.69 -13.72
N GLY A 296 19.49 8.49 -13.13
CA GLY A 296 19.59 9.95 -13.12
C GLY A 296 20.62 10.52 -12.15
N GLY A 297 21.25 9.69 -11.30
CA GLY A 297 22.20 10.18 -10.31
C GLY A 297 23.54 9.45 -10.31
N GLU A 298 24.56 10.15 -9.83
CA GLU A 298 25.95 9.68 -9.85
C GLU A 298 26.27 8.68 -8.73
N TRP A 299 25.43 8.62 -7.68
CA TRP A 299 25.68 7.84 -6.49
C TRP A 299 24.99 6.47 -6.54
N TRP A 300 25.74 5.42 -6.20
CA TRP A 300 25.25 4.04 -6.18
C TRP A 300 24.02 3.85 -5.27
N ILE A 301 23.89 4.66 -4.20
CA ILE A 301 22.79 4.55 -3.24
C ILE A 301 21.42 4.79 -3.87
N LEU A 302 21.36 5.54 -4.97
CA LEU A 302 20.13 5.83 -5.71
C LEU A 302 19.59 4.61 -6.46
N TRP A 303 20.39 3.56 -6.62
CA TRP A 303 19.94 2.26 -7.15
C TRP A 303 19.25 1.39 -6.10
N LEU A 304 19.41 1.67 -4.80
CA LEU A 304 18.83 0.84 -3.74
C LEU A 304 17.31 0.68 -3.82
N PRO A 305 16.51 1.75 -4.06
CA PRO A 305 15.06 1.59 -4.22
C PRO A 305 14.70 0.58 -5.32
N TYR A 306 15.33 0.68 -6.49
CA TYR A 306 15.11 -0.26 -7.59
C TYR A 306 15.53 -1.69 -7.22
N ILE A 307 16.72 -1.87 -6.64
CA ILE A 307 17.24 -3.20 -6.27
C ILE A 307 16.32 -3.86 -5.25
N PHE A 308 15.94 -3.14 -4.18
CA PHE A 308 15.04 -3.67 -3.16
C PHE A 308 13.66 -3.97 -3.74
N GLY A 309 13.13 -3.09 -4.59
CA GLY A 309 11.87 -3.30 -5.27
C GLY A 309 11.90 -4.52 -6.21
N ALA A 310 12.94 -4.71 -6.99
CA ALA A 310 13.06 -5.84 -7.92
C ALA A 310 13.18 -7.18 -7.17
N LEU A 311 14.05 -7.25 -6.16
CA LEU A 311 14.19 -8.44 -5.30
C LEU A 311 12.90 -8.74 -4.54
N GLY A 312 12.25 -7.72 -3.98
CA GLY A 312 10.94 -7.83 -3.33
C GLY A 312 9.87 -8.38 -4.28
N ALA A 313 9.97 -8.12 -5.60
CA ALA A 313 8.96 -8.52 -6.57
C ALA A 313 9.11 -10.01 -6.89
N GLY A 314 10.35 -10.47 -7.03
CA GLY A 314 10.67 -11.89 -7.10
C GLY A 314 10.20 -12.65 -5.86
N LEU A 315 10.46 -12.11 -4.65
CA LEU A 315 9.97 -12.71 -3.41
C LEU A 315 8.44 -12.76 -3.35
N THR A 316 7.76 -11.67 -3.70
CA THR A 316 6.29 -11.60 -3.77
C THR A 316 5.75 -12.72 -4.63
N THR A 317 6.31 -12.89 -5.82
CA THR A 317 5.90 -13.94 -6.75
C THR A 317 6.06 -15.31 -6.11
N PHE A 318 7.22 -15.59 -5.52
CA PHE A 318 7.49 -16.90 -4.93
C PHE A 318 6.56 -17.22 -3.75
N TYR A 319 6.48 -16.37 -2.71
CA TYR A 319 5.71 -16.73 -1.51
C TYR A 319 4.20 -16.73 -1.75
N MET A 320 3.71 -15.94 -2.72
CA MET A 320 2.29 -15.93 -3.07
C MET A 320 1.90 -17.18 -3.86
N PHE A 321 2.71 -17.60 -4.84
CA PHE A 321 2.51 -18.90 -5.49
C PHE A 321 2.63 -20.05 -4.50
N ARG A 322 3.59 -20.02 -3.57
CA ARG A 322 3.69 -20.99 -2.48
C ARG A 322 2.38 -21.07 -1.69
N LEU A 323 1.81 -19.93 -1.31
CA LEU A 323 0.56 -19.88 -0.55
C LEU A 323 -0.57 -20.58 -1.31
N VAL A 324 -0.78 -20.20 -2.58
CA VAL A 324 -1.87 -20.78 -3.38
C VAL A 324 -1.67 -22.27 -3.62
N TRP A 325 -0.43 -22.68 -3.86
CA TRP A 325 -0.11 -24.08 -4.08
C TRP A 325 -0.29 -24.93 -2.83
N MET A 326 0.16 -24.43 -1.67
CA MET A 326 0.00 -25.14 -0.40
C MET A 326 -1.47 -25.27 0.01
N THR A 327 -2.29 -24.25 -0.23
CA THR A 327 -3.72 -24.25 0.12
C THR A 327 -4.57 -25.09 -0.83
N PHE A 328 -4.45 -24.89 -2.15
CA PHE A 328 -5.41 -25.46 -3.11
C PHE A 328 -4.91 -26.68 -3.88
N HIS A 329 -3.59 -26.87 -3.97
CA HIS A 329 -2.98 -27.90 -4.81
C HIS A 329 -2.27 -28.97 -3.97
N GLY A 330 -1.78 -30.01 -4.66
CA GLY A 330 -1.11 -31.14 -4.04
C GLY A 330 -2.08 -32.12 -3.38
N LYS A 331 -1.52 -33.03 -2.57
CA LYS A 331 -2.30 -33.99 -1.79
C LYS A 331 -2.82 -33.31 -0.51
N PRO A 332 -4.03 -33.65 -0.06
CA PRO A 332 -4.49 -33.27 1.27
C PRO A 332 -3.47 -33.70 2.33
N ARG A 333 -3.02 -32.74 3.15
CA ARG A 333 -2.05 -33.02 4.23
C ARG A 333 -2.76 -33.50 5.48
N ASP A 334 -3.91 -32.92 5.78
CA ASP A 334 -4.86 -33.40 6.78
C ASP A 334 -6.14 -33.88 6.08
N GLN A 335 -6.40 -35.19 6.18
CA GLN A 335 -7.54 -35.81 5.51
C GLN A 335 -8.87 -35.38 6.16
N TRP A 336 -8.89 -35.19 7.48
CA TRP A 336 -10.10 -34.79 8.19
C TRP A 336 -10.54 -33.39 7.75
N VAL A 337 -9.59 -32.45 7.62
CA VAL A 337 -9.86 -31.09 7.14
C VAL A 337 -10.40 -31.12 5.70
N TYR A 338 -9.80 -31.92 4.83
CA TYR A 338 -10.22 -32.02 3.43
C TYR A 338 -11.60 -32.66 3.25
N ASP A 339 -11.93 -33.68 4.04
CA ASP A 339 -13.21 -34.38 3.93
C ASP A 339 -14.37 -33.48 4.38
N HIS A 340 -14.16 -32.69 5.43
CA HIS A 340 -15.12 -31.72 5.94
C HIS A 340 -15.10 -30.38 5.18
N ALA A 341 -14.10 -30.15 4.32
CA ALA A 341 -14.00 -28.94 3.52
C ALA A 341 -15.22 -28.76 2.60
N LYS A 342 -15.86 -27.60 2.70
CA LYS A 342 -17.01 -27.22 1.87
C LYS A 342 -16.87 -25.79 1.38
N GLU A 343 -17.36 -25.56 0.17
CA GLU A 343 -17.46 -24.21 -0.38
C GLU A 343 -18.32 -23.31 0.52
N SER A 344 -17.93 -22.04 0.60
CA SER A 344 -18.68 -21.08 1.40
C SER A 344 -20.05 -20.77 0.77
N PRO A 345 -21.04 -20.36 1.59
CA PRO A 345 -22.34 -19.97 1.08
C PRO A 345 -22.26 -18.76 0.13
N TRP A 346 -23.29 -18.59 -0.70
CA TRP A 346 -23.34 -17.57 -1.75
C TRP A 346 -23.17 -16.13 -1.24
N ASN A 347 -23.61 -15.84 -0.01
CA ASN A 347 -23.42 -14.53 0.62
C ASN A 347 -21.96 -14.18 0.89
N VAL A 348 -21.06 -15.17 0.98
CA VAL A 348 -19.61 -14.97 1.11
C VAL A 348 -18.94 -14.98 -0.27
N VAL A 349 -19.34 -15.90 -1.15
CA VAL A 349 -18.70 -16.10 -2.45
C VAL A 349 -19.05 -15.00 -3.46
N LEU A 350 -20.28 -14.47 -3.45
CA LEU A 350 -20.71 -13.42 -4.38
C LEU A 350 -19.84 -12.14 -4.27
N PRO A 351 -19.56 -11.60 -3.07
CA PRO A 351 -18.58 -10.51 -2.92
C PRO A 351 -17.19 -10.85 -3.48
N LEU A 352 -16.70 -12.08 -3.34
CA LEU A 352 -15.39 -12.48 -3.89
C LEU A 352 -15.37 -12.38 -5.41
N ILE A 353 -16.43 -12.86 -6.08
CA ILE A 353 -16.55 -12.79 -7.54
C ILE A 353 -16.56 -11.33 -8.00
N ILE A 354 -17.32 -10.46 -7.33
CA ILE A 354 -17.39 -9.04 -7.67
C ILE A 354 -16.02 -8.37 -7.52
N ILE A 355 -15.33 -8.61 -6.40
CA ILE A 355 -14.00 -8.02 -6.15
C ILE A 355 -12.96 -8.61 -7.12
N ALA A 356 -13.08 -9.88 -7.51
CA ALA A 356 -12.24 -10.48 -8.55
C ALA A 356 -12.39 -9.79 -9.92
N GLY A 357 -13.62 -9.39 -10.27
CA GLY A 357 -13.88 -8.53 -11.42
C GLY A 357 -13.12 -7.21 -11.33
N PHE A 358 -13.16 -6.52 -10.18
CA PHE A 358 -12.40 -5.29 -10.00
C PHE A 358 -10.88 -5.50 -10.00
N ALA A 359 -10.37 -6.56 -9.36
CA ALA A 359 -8.93 -6.85 -9.32
C ALA A 359 -8.31 -7.06 -10.72
N THR A 360 -9.12 -7.54 -11.68
CA THR A 360 -8.74 -7.66 -13.09
C THR A 360 -8.97 -6.35 -13.85
N VAL A 361 -10.19 -5.82 -13.85
CA VAL A 361 -10.59 -4.72 -14.74
C VAL A 361 -10.02 -3.36 -14.34
N VAL A 362 -9.83 -3.05 -13.05
CA VAL A 362 -9.49 -1.69 -12.59
C VAL A 362 -8.16 -1.17 -13.17
N GLY A 363 -7.24 -2.05 -13.60
CA GLY A 363 -6.00 -1.63 -14.24
C GLY A 363 -6.11 -1.33 -15.74
N TRP A 364 -7.18 -1.80 -16.40
CA TRP A 364 -7.30 -1.77 -17.85
C TRP A 364 -7.59 -0.38 -18.43
N PRO A 365 -8.49 0.45 -17.88
CA PRO A 365 -8.73 1.79 -18.41
C PRO A 365 -7.48 2.68 -18.33
N LEU A 366 -6.65 2.51 -17.30
CA LEU A 366 -5.41 3.28 -17.13
C LEU A 366 -4.31 2.85 -18.11
N ALA A 367 -4.20 1.54 -18.38
CA ALA A 367 -3.25 0.96 -19.34
C ALA A 367 -3.70 1.05 -20.80
N ALA A 368 -5.00 1.12 -21.07
CA ALA A 368 -5.52 1.36 -22.42
C ALA A 368 -5.23 2.80 -22.87
N HIS A 369 -5.21 3.75 -21.93
CA HIS A 369 -4.85 5.12 -22.24
C HIS A 369 -3.37 5.28 -22.61
N THR A 370 -2.43 4.51 -22.03
CA THR A 370 -0.99 4.55 -22.39
C THR A 370 -0.73 4.29 -23.87
N ASN A 371 -1.46 3.37 -24.52
CA ASN A 371 -1.28 3.07 -25.95
C ASN A 371 -2.04 4.00 -26.91
N MET A 372 -3.11 4.67 -26.46
CA MET A 372 -3.87 5.62 -27.29
C MET A 372 -3.24 7.02 -27.29
N ALA A 373 -2.64 7.43 -26.16
CA ALA A 373 -2.06 8.75 -26.02
C ALA A 373 -0.66 8.88 -26.67
N GLU A 374 0.12 7.79 -26.76
CA GLU A 374 1.30 7.73 -27.63
C GLU A 374 0.93 7.93 -29.12
N ASN A 375 -0.24 7.45 -29.55
CA ASN A 375 -0.76 7.63 -30.91
C ASN A 375 -1.41 9.01 -31.15
N LEU A 376 -1.69 9.78 -30.10
CA LEU A 376 -2.36 11.10 -30.16
C LEU A 376 -1.45 12.27 -29.71
N GLY A 377 -0.16 12.01 -29.43
CA GLY A 377 0.83 13.06 -29.17
C GLY A 377 0.79 13.68 -27.77
N PHE A 378 0.18 13.02 -26.79
CA PHE A 378 0.17 13.50 -25.39
C PHE A 378 1.30 12.86 -24.59
N THR A 379 2.19 13.69 -24.02
CA THR A 379 3.41 13.26 -23.30
C THR A 379 3.19 12.76 -21.87
N ASN A 380 2.01 12.96 -21.27
CA ASN A 380 1.72 12.53 -19.89
C ASN A 380 0.37 11.80 -19.80
N VAL A 381 0.43 10.49 -19.98
CA VAL A 381 -0.76 9.64 -20.16
C VAL A 381 -1.34 9.10 -18.85
N VAL A 382 -0.46 8.90 -17.87
CA VAL A 382 -0.83 8.38 -16.54
C VAL A 382 -1.64 9.42 -15.76
N GLU A 383 -1.42 10.71 -16.04
CA GLU A 383 -2.16 11.83 -15.45
C GLU A 383 -3.62 11.87 -15.89
N PHE A 384 -3.90 11.73 -17.18
CA PHE A 384 -5.27 11.84 -17.68
C PHE A 384 -6.13 10.65 -17.23
N GLY A 385 -5.58 9.43 -17.23
CA GLY A 385 -6.30 8.24 -16.76
C GLY A 385 -6.63 8.32 -15.27
N VAL A 386 -5.69 8.76 -14.42
CA VAL A 386 -5.90 8.85 -12.97
C VAL A 386 -6.78 10.04 -12.61
N LEU A 387 -6.61 11.20 -13.25
CA LEU A 387 -7.48 12.35 -13.03
C LEU A 387 -8.91 12.07 -13.51
N ALA A 388 -9.11 11.46 -14.69
CA ALA A 388 -10.44 11.10 -15.18
C ALA A 388 -11.14 10.10 -14.25
N TRP A 389 -10.43 9.09 -13.77
CA TRP A 389 -11.00 8.08 -12.86
C TRP A 389 -11.25 8.64 -11.45
N LEU A 390 -10.34 9.47 -10.91
CA LEU A 390 -10.55 10.19 -9.64
C LEU A 390 -11.70 11.18 -9.76
N THR A 391 -11.91 11.83 -10.91
CA THR A 391 -13.05 12.73 -11.14
C THR A 391 -14.37 11.97 -11.23
N ILE A 392 -14.36 10.75 -11.77
CA ILE A 392 -15.56 9.88 -11.86
C ILE A 392 -15.90 9.23 -10.50
N VAL A 393 -14.91 8.99 -9.64
CA VAL A 393 -15.09 8.26 -8.37
C VAL A 393 -15.16 9.17 -7.14
N LEU A 394 -14.55 10.36 -7.18
CA LEU A 394 -14.52 11.33 -6.08
C LEU A 394 -15.26 12.64 -6.38
N GLY A 395 -15.68 12.88 -7.62
CA GLY A 395 -16.63 13.92 -8.00
C GLY A 395 -18.04 13.37 -8.05
#